data_AF-A0A2R4FCW0-F1
#
_entry.id   AF-A0A2R4FCW0-F1
#
_cell.length_a   1.000
_cell.length_b   1.000
_cell.length_c   1.000
_cell.angle_alpha   90.00
_cell.angle_beta   90.00
_cell.angle_gamma   90.00
#
_symmetry.space_group_name_H-M   'P 1'
#
loop_
_entity.id
_entity.type
_entity.pdbx_description
1 polymer ?
#
loop_
_entity_poly.entity_id
_entity_poly.type
_entity_poly.pdbx_seq_one_letter_code
_entity_poly.pdbx_strand_id
1 'polypeptide(L)'
;MYDSRDQAGGPARLAAQQPTDRRLVLTRVHRIATDYAGGYREGLVRATALAELADLAADPDLLAQAAAMHAVADNWYAINAVDLLLEAGAPPELLHSYLDAPGCPDEPAPVDPESGGPVIRS
;
A
#
# COMPACT_ATOMS: atom_id res chain seq x y z
N MET A 1 47.80 -14.12 17.05
CA MET A 1 46.70 -15.09 16.87
C MET A 1 45.40 -14.31 16.95
N TYR A 2 44.56 -14.44 15.93
CA TYR A 2 43.23 -13.85 15.82
C TYR A 2 42.36 -14.22 17.03
N ASP A 3 41.46 -13.34 17.46
CA ASP A 3 40.05 -13.74 17.52
C ASP A 3 39.12 -12.55 17.26
N SER A 4 38.00 -12.89 16.66
CA SER A 4 37.16 -12.13 15.78
C SER A 4 35.74 -12.09 16.34
N ARG A 5 35.03 -11.02 15.96
CA ARG A 5 33.57 -10.98 15.78
C ARG A 5 32.72 -11.11 17.04
N ASP A 6 32.57 -9.98 17.71
CA ASP A 6 31.27 -9.62 18.28
C ASP A 6 30.43 -8.97 17.17
N GLN A 7 29.79 -9.82 16.36
CA GLN A 7 28.97 -9.43 15.21
C GLN A 7 27.56 -10.03 15.39
N ALA A 8 26.93 -9.73 16.53
CA ALA A 8 25.58 -10.19 16.85
C ALA A 8 24.57 -9.05 16.70
N GLY A 9 24.19 -8.72 15.46
CA GLY A 9 23.10 -7.77 15.20
C GLY A 9 22.65 -7.63 13.75
N GLY A 10 23.23 -8.41 12.82
CA GLY A 10 23.26 -8.08 11.38
C GLY A 10 22.05 -8.41 10.50
N PRO A 11 21.18 -9.40 10.76
CA PRO A 11 20.05 -9.67 9.83
C PRO A 11 18.63 -9.68 10.44
N ALA A 12 18.49 -9.97 11.74
CA ALA A 12 17.17 -10.17 12.35
C ALA A 12 16.38 -8.86 12.58
N ARG A 13 17.07 -7.73 12.82
CA ARG A 13 16.43 -6.41 12.89
C ARG A 13 16.01 -5.88 11.51
N LEU A 14 16.83 -6.14 10.48
CA LEU A 14 16.56 -5.76 9.10
C LEU A 14 15.29 -6.45 8.55
N ALA A 15 15.11 -7.74 8.83
CA ALA A 15 13.93 -8.49 8.38
C ALA A 15 12.61 -8.05 9.06
N ALA A 16 12.68 -7.57 10.31
CA ALA A 16 11.50 -7.06 11.03
C ALA A 16 11.14 -5.61 10.65
N GLN A 17 12.11 -4.82 10.19
CA GLN A 17 11.93 -3.42 9.76
C GLN A 17 11.35 -3.33 8.34
N GLN A 18 11.80 -4.18 7.43
CA GLN A 18 11.35 -4.23 6.02
C GLN A 18 9.82 -4.22 5.80
N PRO A 19 9.00 -5.06 6.47
CA PRO A 19 7.55 -5.04 6.25
C PRO A 19 6.88 -3.76 6.76
N THR A 20 7.43 -3.13 7.79
CA THR A 20 6.93 -1.84 8.32
C THR A 20 7.30 -0.70 7.38
N ASP A 21 8.54 -0.68 6.89
CA ASP A 21 9.01 0.31 5.91
C ASP A 21 8.21 0.21 4.60
N ARG A 22 7.96 -1.01 4.12
CA ARG A 22 7.16 -1.26 2.92
C ARG A 22 5.73 -0.73 3.05
N ARG A 23 5.07 -0.97 4.18
CA ARG A 23 3.71 -0.46 4.46
C ARG A 23 3.68 1.07 4.53
N LEU A 24 4.69 1.69 5.13
CA LEU A 24 4.81 3.15 5.20
C LEU A 24 5.00 3.76 3.81
N VAL A 25 5.87 3.17 2.98
CA VAL A 25 6.07 3.59 1.59
C VAL A 25 4.78 3.42 0.80
N LEU A 26 4.11 2.27 0.89
CA LEU A 26 2.83 2.01 0.22
C LEU A 26 1.77 3.06 0.60
N THR A 27 1.63 3.35 1.91
CA THR A 27 0.68 4.36 2.41
C THR A 27 0.98 5.74 1.82
N ARG A 28 2.27 6.07 1.69
CA ARG A 28 2.72 7.37 1.20
C ARG A 28 2.57 7.50 -0.32
N VAL A 29 2.85 6.44 -1.07
CA VAL A 29 2.55 6.33 -2.51
C VAL A 29 1.05 6.50 -2.76
N HIS A 30 0.23 5.75 -2.02
CA HIS A 30 -1.23 5.83 -2.12
C HIS A 30 -1.75 7.24 -1.86
N ARG A 31 -1.20 7.92 -0.84
CA ARG A 31 -1.53 9.30 -0.52
C ARG A 31 -1.14 10.29 -1.63
N ILE A 32 0.06 10.21 -2.19
CA ILE A 32 0.48 11.10 -3.29
C ILE A 32 -0.46 10.95 -4.49
N ALA A 33 -0.81 9.71 -4.85
CA ALA A 33 -1.74 9.45 -5.94
C ALA A 33 -3.15 9.99 -5.64
N THR A 34 -3.62 9.87 -4.38
CA THR A 34 -4.90 10.43 -3.92
C THR A 34 -4.90 11.96 -4.00
N ASP A 35 -3.86 12.59 -3.46
CA ASP A 35 -3.72 14.05 -3.40
C ASP A 35 -3.67 14.66 -4.81
N TYR A 36 -2.99 13.98 -5.76
CA TYR A 36 -2.97 14.35 -7.17
C TYR A 36 -4.35 14.18 -7.82
N ALA A 37 -4.94 12.98 -7.68
CA ALA A 37 -6.17 12.62 -8.38
C ALA A 37 -7.37 13.46 -7.93
N GLY A 38 -7.48 13.74 -6.63
CA GLY A 38 -8.52 14.57 -6.05
C GLY A 38 -8.20 16.07 -6.02
N GLY A 39 -6.99 16.47 -6.44
CA GLY A 39 -6.56 17.87 -6.38
C GLY A 39 -6.51 18.43 -4.96
N TYR A 40 -6.28 17.58 -3.95
CA TYR A 40 -6.33 17.97 -2.53
C TYR A 40 -5.10 18.76 -2.08
N ARG A 41 -4.00 18.66 -2.82
CA ARG A 41 -2.76 19.38 -2.52
C ARG A 41 -2.50 20.47 -3.56
N GLU A 42 -2.54 21.71 -3.10
CA GLU A 42 -2.25 22.87 -3.92
C GLU A 42 -0.83 22.78 -4.52
N GLY A 43 -0.71 23.01 -5.83
CA GLY A 43 0.56 22.95 -6.56
C GLY A 43 1.07 21.54 -6.86
N LEU A 44 0.37 20.47 -6.46
CA LEU A 44 0.72 19.09 -6.83
C LEU A 44 0.26 18.79 -8.27
N VAL A 45 1.05 19.25 -9.23
CA VAL A 45 0.86 18.93 -10.65
C VAL A 45 1.45 17.57 -10.98
N ARG A 46 1.04 17.00 -12.12
CA ARG A 46 1.46 15.67 -12.60
C ARG A 46 2.97 15.45 -12.55
N ALA A 47 3.76 16.41 -13.07
CA ALA A 47 5.22 16.31 -13.06
C ALA A 47 5.81 16.24 -11.65
N THR A 48 5.27 17.02 -10.70
CA THR A 48 5.70 17.01 -9.30
C THR A 48 5.32 15.69 -8.63
N ALA A 49 4.11 15.19 -8.87
CA ALA A 49 3.67 13.92 -8.32
C ALA A 49 4.53 12.75 -8.81
N LEU A 50 4.87 12.71 -10.10
CA LEU A 50 5.79 11.71 -10.67
C LEU A 50 7.19 11.78 -10.05
N ALA A 51 7.72 12.99 -9.84
CA ALA A 51 9.01 13.17 -9.19
C ALA A 51 8.99 12.67 -7.73
N GLU A 52 7.96 13.01 -6.97
CA GLU A 52 7.81 12.52 -5.59
C GLU A 52 7.65 11.00 -5.52
N LEU A 53 6.93 10.39 -6.48
CA LEU A 53 6.81 8.94 -6.58
C LEU A 53 8.14 8.27 -6.92
N ALA A 54 8.91 8.85 -7.85
CA ALA A 54 10.23 8.34 -8.24
C ALA A 54 11.24 8.39 -7.07
N ASP A 55 11.23 9.45 -6.26
CA ASP A 55 12.09 9.59 -5.08
C ASP A 55 11.69 8.63 -3.95
N LEU A 56 10.39 8.31 -3.86
CA LEU A 56 9.83 7.53 -2.76
C LEU A 56 9.84 6.02 -3.01
N ALA A 57 9.50 5.58 -4.22
CA ALA A 57 9.25 4.18 -4.54
C ALA A 57 9.84 3.82 -5.91
N ALA A 58 11.09 3.34 -5.91
CA ALA A 58 11.71 2.71 -7.07
C ALA A 58 11.21 1.26 -7.31
N ASP A 59 10.42 0.71 -6.39
CA ASP A 59 9.88 -0.64 -6.48
C ASP A 59 8.57 -0.66 -7.30
N PRO A 60 8.57 -1.23 -8.52
CA PRO A 60 7.39 -1.30 -9.38
C PRO A 60 6.23 -2.08 -8.73
N ASP A 61 6.51 -3.00 -7.82
CA ASP A 61 5.51 -3.82 -7.13
C ASP A 61 4.69 -2.98 -6.14
N LEU A 62 5.33 -2.03 -5.45
CA LEU A 62 4.65 -1.08 -4.56
C LEU A 62 3.72 -0.13 -5.32
N LEU A 63 4.14 0.31 -6.51
CA LEU A 63 3.32 1.15 -7.38
C LEU A 63 2.11 0.38 -7.90
N ALA A 64 2.29 -0.87 -8.34
CA ALA A 64 1.20 -1.74 -8.78
C ALA A 64 0.21 -2.06 -7.65
N GLN A 65 0.71 -2.34 -6.44
CA GLN A 65 -0.14 -2.58 -5.28
C GLN A 65 -0.97 -1.33 -4.92
N ALA A 66 -0.37 -0.13 -4.95
CA ALA A 66 -1.11 1.12 -4.72
C ALA A 66 -2.15 1.39 -5.82
N ALA A 67 -1.84 1.04 -7.08
CA ALA A 67 -2.77 1.19 -8.19
C ALA A 67 -3.97 0.24 -8.02
N ALA A 68 -3.74 -0.99 -7.56
CA ALA A 68 -4.80 -1.94 -7.26
C ALA A 68 -5.72 -1.41 -6.14
N MET A 69 -5.14 -0.85 -5.07
CA MET A 69 -5.91 -0.21 -3.99
C MET A 69 -6.82 0.91 -4.50
N HIS A 70 -6.38 1.70 -5.48
CA HIS A 70 -7.20 2.75 -6.10
C HIS A 70 -8.28 2.18 -7.00
N ALA A 71 -7.93 1.19 -7.83
CA ALA A 71 -8.87 0.54 -8.74
C ALA A 71 -10.06 -0.12 -8.00
N VAL A 72 -9.85 -0.64 -6.78
CA VAL A 72 -10.92 -1.21 -5.95
C VAL A 72 -11.72 -0.18 -5.15
N ALA A 73 -11.21 1.04 -4.97
CA ALA A 73 -11.77 2.02 -4.04
C ALA A 73 -13.09 2.69 -4.49
N ASP A 74 -13.69 2.25 -5.60
CA ASP A 74 -14.93 2.75 -6.21
C ASP A 74 -15.13 4.29 -6.05
N ASN A 75 -14.10 5.04 -6.44
CA ASN A 75 -14.10 6.49 -6.35
C ASN A 75 -13.91 7.12 -7.74
N TRP A 76 -14.55 8.27 -7.98
CA TRP A 76 -14.59 8.90 -9.31
C TRP A 76 -13.20 9.38 -9.80
N TYR A 77 -12.25 9.60 -8.89
CA TYR A 77 -10.88 10.02 -9.22
C TYR A 77 -9.91 8.84 -9.35
N ALA A 78 -10.34 7.60 -9.09
CA ALA A 78 -9.47 6.43 -9.02
C ALA A 78 -8.70 6.20 -10.31
N ILE A 79 -9.34 6.46 -11.45
CA ILE A 79 -8.73 6.37 -12.79
C ILE A 79 -7.51 7.29 -12.89
N ASN A 80 -7.60 8.53 -12.42
CA ASN A 80 -6.48 9.48 -12.46
C ASN A 80 -5.32 9.04 -11.55
N ALA A 81 -5.63 8.41 -10.42
CA ALA A 81 -4.62 7.86 -9.51
C ALA A 81 -3.92 6.63 -10.12
N VAL A 82 -4.68 5.73 -10.75
CA VAL A 82 -4.15 4.56 -11.45
C VAL A 82 -3.27 4.98 -12.64
N ASP A 83 -3.74 5.93 -13.46
CA ASP A 83 -2.98 6.44 -14.61
C ASP A 83 -1.63 7.05 -14.18
N LEU A 84 -1.62 7.82 -13.09
CA LEU A 84 -0.38 8.37 -12.53
C LEU A 84 0.58 7.25 -12.09
N LEU A 85 0.09 6.21 -11.45
CA LEU A 85 0.91 5.11 -10.94
C LEU A 85 1.46 4.22 -12.06
N LEU A 86 0.67 3.99 -13.12
CA LEU A 86 1.14 3.31 -14.33
C LEU A 86 2.26 4.11 -15.00
N GLU A 87 2.11 5.43 -15.10
CA GLU A 87 3.18 6.28 -15.63
C GLU A 87 4.42 6.33 -14.73
N ALA A 88 4.23 6.29 -13.41
CA ALA A 88 5.33 6.20 -12.46
C ALA A 88 6.11 4.89 -12.56
N GLY A 89 5.59 3.89 -13.28
CA GLY A 89 6.27 2.62 -13.54
C GLY A 89 5.58 1.38 -12.94
N ALA A 90 4.32 1.48 -12.50
CA ALA A 90 3.55 0.29 -12.12
C ALA A 90 3.34 -0.62 -13.36
N PRO A 91 3.77 -1.89 -13.32
CA PRO A 91 3.53 -2.81 -14.42
C PRO A 91 2.05 -3.18 -14.47
N PRO A 92 1.37 -3.05 -15.62
CA PRO A 92 -0.04 -3.39 -15.74
C PRO A 92 -0.29 -4.87 -15.46
N GLU A 93 0.66 -5.76 -15.75
CA GLU A 93 0.57 -7.19 -15.45
C GLU A 93 0.53 -7.46 -13.94
N LEU A 94 1.32 -6.72 -13.16
CA LEU A 94 1.29 -6.82 -11.69
C LEU A 94 -0.01 -6.24 -11.14
N LEU A 95 -0.47 -5.11 -11.65
CA LEU A 95 -1.77 -4.55 -11.28
C LEU A 95 -2.90 -5.56 -11.48
N HIS A 96 -2.97 -6.20 -12.67
CA HIS A 96 -3.96 -7.24 -12.92
C HIS A 96 -3.82 -8.41 -11.94
N SER A 97 -2.59 -8.84 -11.62
CA SER A 97 -2.39 -9.91 -10.63
C SER A 97 -2.92 -9.57 -9.24
N TYR A 98 -2.87 -8.30 -8.83
CA TYR A 98 -3.44 -7.82 -7.56
C TYR A 98 -4.97 -7.72 -7.59
N LEU A 99 -5.56 -7.46 -8.76
CA LEU A 99 -7.02 -7.41 -8.94
C LEU A 99 -7.65 -8.80 -9.10
N ASP A 100 -6.92 -9.73 -9.72
CA ASP A 100 -7.31 -11.12 -9.91
C ASP A 100 -7.03 -12.00 -8.68
N ALA A 101 -6.18 -11.52 -7.76
CA ALA A 101 -5.98 -12.20 -6.48
C ALA A 101 -7.35 -12.28 -5.78
N PRO A 102 -7.81 -13.50 -5.39
CA PRO A 102 -9.03 -13.61 -4.60
C PRO A 102 -8.84 -12.72 -3.37
N GLY A 103 -9.69 -11.71 -3.23
CA GLY A 103 -9.55 -10.66 -2.23
C GLY A 103 -9.16 -11.27 -0.88
N CYS A 104 -8.26 -10.58 -0.17
CA CYS A 104 -7.87 -10.92 1.20
C CYS A 104 -9.06 -11.51 1.95
N PRO A 105 -8.88 -12.63 2.67
CA PRO A 105 -9.95 -13.24 3.44
C PRO A 105 -10.60 -12.14 4.25
N ASP A 106 -11.92 -12.02 4.07
CA ASP A 106 -12.83 -11.24 4.90
C ASP A 106 -12.31 -11.34 6.34
N GLU A 107 -11.62 -10.30 6.80
CA GLU A 107 -11.15 -10.26 8.18
C GLU A 107 -12.46 -10.14 8.97
N PRO A 108 -12.89 -11.19 9.70
CA PRO A 108 -14.20 -11.16 10.34
C PRO A 108 -14.21 -9.92 11.22
N ALA A 109 -15.22 -9.07 11.01
CA ALA A 109 -15.45 -7.90 11.85
C ALA A 109 -15.23 -8.29 13.32
N PRO A 110 -14.48 -7.51 14.11
CA PRO A 110 -14.23 -7.85 15.51
C PRO A 110 -15.57 -8.13 16.17
N VAL A 111 -15.79 -9.38 16.56
CA VAL A 111 -16.99 -9.76 17.28
C VAL A 111 -16.93 -9.00 18.60
N ASP A 112 -17.88 -8.10 18.80
CA ASP A 112 -18.03 -7.42 20.06
C ASP A 112 -18.39 -8.49 21.12
N PRO A 113 -17.55 -8.75 22.13
CA PRO A 113 -17.82 -9.81 23.09
C PRO A 113 -18.99 -9.50 24.05
N GLU A 114 -19.70 -8.38 23.88
CA GLU A 114 -20.78 -7.96 24.79
C GLU A 114 -22.23 -8.21 24.30
N SER A 115 -22.47 -8.89 23.16
CA SER A 115 -23.83 -9.35 22.82
C SER A 115 -24.06 -10.82 23.19
N GLY A 116 -23.98 -11.08 24.49
CA GLY A 116 -24.52 -12.30 25.11
C GLY A 116 -25.98 -12.13 25.50
N GLY A 117 -26.89 -12.92 24.91
CA GLY A 117 -28.21 -13.15 25.49
C GLY A 117 -29.31 -13.59 24.51
N PRO A 118 -29.87 -14.81 24.63
CA PRO A 118 -30.95 -15.28 23.77
C PRO A 118 -32.32 -14.86 24.31
N VAL A 119 -33.25 -14.48 23.43
CA VAL A 119 -34.68 -14.43 23.78
C VAL A 119 -35.39 -15.51 22.99
N ILE A 120 -35.51 -16.69 23.60
CA ILE A 120 -36.48 -17.71 23.19
C ILE A 120 -37.85 -17.19 23.61
N ARG A 121 -38.72 -16.86 22.65
CA ARG A 121 -40.15 -16.65 22.92
C ARG A 121 -40.88 -17.97 22.71
N SER A 122 -41.43 -18.51 23.81
CA SER A 122 -42.58 -19.43 23.79
C SER A 122 -43.87 -18.65 23.53
#